data_AF-A0A4V3FYC5-F1
#
_entry.id   AF-A0A4V3FYC5-F1
#
_cell.length_a   1.000
_cell.length_b   1.000
_cell.length_c   1.000
_cell.angle_alpha   90.00
_cell.angle_beta   90.00
_cell.angle_gamma   90.00
#
_symmetry.space_group_name_H-M   'P 1'
#
loop_
_entity.id
_entity.type
_entity.pdbx_description
1 polymer ?
#
loop_
_entity_poly.entity_id
_entity_poly.type
_entity_poly.pdbx_seq_one_letter_code
_entity_poly.pdbx_strand_id
1 'polypeptide(L)'
;MERGFYIERCRKEGLTIKVPGAVHRGAVHDAIYDDLCQCNFSERATRAVKEAIDDLLNQNVEAVILGCTELPLIVEQISPPPHVVLIDSIDAHIAAALRPRGAQRALEV
;
A
#
# COMPACT_ATOMS: atom_id res chain seq x y z
N MET A 1 -9.27 -2.21 -3.92
CA MET A 1 -9.36 -0.81 -3.44
C MET A 1 -10.80 -0.26 -3.40
N GLU A 2 -11.78 -0.92 -4.01
CA GLU A 2 -13.11 -0.30 -4.28
C GLU A 2 -14.23 -0.74 -3.32
N ARG A 3 -14.03 -1.84 -2.59
CA ARG A 3 -15.04 -2.44 -1.69
C ARG A 3 -15.16 -1.76 -0.32
N GLY A 4 -14.59 -0.58 -0.12
CA GLY A 4 -14.81 0.30 1.04
C GLY A 4 -14.24 -0.16 2.39
N PHE A 5 -14.24 -1.46 2.71
CA PHE A 5 -13.90 -2.01 4.04
C PHE A 5 -12.62 -1.43 4.67
N TYR A 6 -11.50 -1.44 3.93
CA TYR A 6 -10.22 -0.94 4.43
C TYR A 6 -10.26 0.58 4.69
N ILE A 7 -10.89 1.31 3.76
CA ILE A 7 -11.06 2.77 3.83
C ILE A 7 -11.90 3.13 5.06
N GLU A 8 -13.03 2.44 5.26
CA GLU A 8 -13.93 2.67 6.38
C GLU A 8 -13.27 2.35 7.72
N ARG A 9 -12.48 1.27 7.79
CA ARG A 9 -11.75 0.89 9.00
C ARG A 9 -10.72 1.96 9.37
N CYS A 10 -9.91 2.41 8.42
CA CYS A 10 -8.93 3.47 8.66
C CYS A 10 -9.59 4.81 9.05
N ARG A 11 -10.73 5.16 8.42
CA ARG A 11 -11.49 6.38 8.78
C ARG A 11 -11.97 6.37 10.23
N LYS A 12 -12.35 5.20 10.76
CA LYS A 12 -12.75 5.07 12.17
C LYS A 12 -11.59 5.34 13.15
N GLU A 13 -10.35 5.16 12.71
CA GLU A 13 -9.14 5.48 13.45
C GLU A 13 -8.65 6.93 13.19
N GLY A 14 -9.47 7.76 12.55
CA GLY A 14 -9.15 9.18 12.28
C GLY A 14 -8.28 9.41 11.04
N LEU A 15 -8.03 8.38 10.21
CA LEU A 15 -7.20 8.51 9.02
C LEU A 15 -8.01 8.93 7.78
N THR A 16 -7.45 9.83 6.99
CA THR A 16 -7.99 10.17 5.67
C THR A 16 -7.35 9.28 4.60
N ILE A 17 -8.14 8.39 4.00
CA ILE A 17 -7.65 7.50 2.94
C ILE A 17 -7.97 8.06 1.56
N LYS A 18 -6.95 8.08 0.71
CA LYS A 18 -7.04 8.34 -0.73
C LYS A 18 -6.72 7.08 -1.51
N VAL A 19 -7.24 6.97 -2.73
CA VAL A 19 -6.95 5.87 -3.65
C VAL A 19 -6.48 6.46 -4.98
N PRO A 20 -5.70 5.71 -5.78
CA PRO A 20 -5.33 6.19 -7.11
C PRO A 20 -6.56 6.44 -7.98
N GLY A 21 -6.40 7.26 -9.02
CA GLY A 21 -7.39 7.44 -10.09
C GLY A 21 -7.78 6.12 -10.76
N ALA A 22 -8.97 6.06 -11.37
CA ALA A 22 -9.55 4.81 -11.87
C ALA A 22 -8.64 4.06 -12.87
N VAL A 23 -7.97 4.79 -13.76
CA VAL A 23 -7.01 4.25 -14.73
C VAL A 23 -5.84 3.57 -14.01
N HIS A 24 -5.23 4.25 -13.04
CA HIS A 24 -4.11 3.71 -12.27
C HIS A 24 -4.51 2.52 -11.41
N ARG A 25 -5.73 2.51 -10.84
CA ARG A 25 -6.25 1.35 -10.10
C ARG A 25 -6.41 0.12 -10.98
N GLY A 26 -6.94 0.29 -12.19
CA GLY A 26 -7.05 -0.79 -13.17
C GLY A 26 -5.68 -1.33 -13.56
N ALA A 27 -4.75 -0.43 -13.93
CA ALA A 27 -3.40 -0.82 -14.31
C ALA A 27 -2.64 -1.58 -13.20
N VAL A 28 -2.74 -1.13 -11.93
CA VAL A 28 -2.14 -1.83 -10.80
C VAL A 28 -2.82 -3.17 -10.54
N HIS A 29 -4.15 -3.25 -10.67
CA HIS A 29 -4.86 -4.52 -10.53
C HIS A 29 -4.37 -5.54 -11.55
N ASP A 30 -4.35 -5.17 -12.83
CA ASP A 30 -3.90 -6.05 -13.91
C ASP A 30 -2.42 -6.44 -13.71
N ALA A 31 -1.56 -5.49 -13.34
CA ALA A 31 -0.16 -5.78 -13.02
C ALA A 31 0.00 -6.79 -11.86
N ILE A 32 -0.77 -6.64 -10.78
CA ILE A 32 -0.72 -7.59 -9.66
C ILE A 32 -1.06 -9.01 -10.14
N TYR A 33 -2.16 -9.18 -10.86
CA TYR A 33 -2.67 -10.51 -11.21
C TYR A 33 -1.93 -11.16 -12.39
N ASP A 34 -1.67 -10.40 -13.45
CA ASP A 34 -1.08 -10.92 -14.68
C ASP A 34 0.44 -11.07 -14.58
N ASP A 35 1.11 -10.21 -13.80
CA ASP A 35 2.56 -10.18 -13.69
C ASP A 35 3.03 -10.66 -12.30
N LEU A 36 2.70 -9.91 -11.23
CA LEU A 36 3.35 -10.10 -9.93
C LEU A 36 3.00 -11.44 -9.26
N CYS A 37 1.74 -11.88 -9.33
CA CYS A 37 1.32 -13.19 -8.83
C CYS A 37 1.98 -14.36 -9.59
N GLN A 38 2.53 -14.11 -10.79
CA GLN A 38 3.29 -15.09 -11.58
C GLN A 38 4.81 -14.95 -11.38
N CYS A 39 5.25 -14.18 -10.38
CA CYS A 39 6.65 -13.83 -10.16
C CYS A 39 7.32 -13.16 -11.38
N ASN A 40 6.53 -12.48 -12.22
CA ASN A 40 7.04 -11.72 -13.35
C ASN A 40 7.09 -10.24 -12.98
N PHE A 41 8.29 -9.65 -12.98
CA PHE A 41 8.51 -8.24 -12.63
C PHE A 41 8.80 -7.43 -13.90
N SER A 42 7.78 -7.32 -14.75
CA SER A 42 7.91 -6.68 -16.06
C SER A 42 7.96 -5.16 -15.94
N GLU A 43 8.56 -4.48 -16.93
CA GLU A 43 8.55 -3.00 -17.00
C GLU A 43 7.12 -2.43 -17.00
N ARG A 44 6.16 -3.17 -17.54
CA ARG A 44 4.73 -2.82 -17.50
C ARG A 44 4.23 -2.75 -16.06
N ALA A 45 4.50 -3.79 -15.27
CA ALA A 45 4.10 -3.86 -13.88
C ALA A 45 4.79 -2.77 -13.04
N THR A 46 6.11 -2.60 -13.22
CA THR A 46 6.90 -1.55 -12.56
C THR A 46 6.31 -0.17 -12.84
N ARG A 47 6.02 0.13 -14.11
CA ARG A 47 5.42 1.41 -14.51
C ARG A 47 4.02 1.60 -13.93
N ALA A 48 3.17 0.58 -13.97
CA ALA A 48 1.81 0.67 -13.44
C ALA A 48 1.80 1.00 -11.93
N VAL A 49 2.65 0.32 -11.14
CA VAL A 49 2.78 0.58 -9.70
C VAL A 49 3.38 1.96 -9.44
N LYS A 50 4.42 2.35 -10.18
CA LYS A 50 5.03 3.67 -10.06
C LYS A 50 4.03 4.80 -10.36
N GLU A 51 3.29 4.72 -11.45
CA GLU A 51 2.30 5.74 -11.84
C GLU A 51 1.17 5.87 -10.82
N ALA A 52 0.73 4.75 -10.22
CA ALA A 52 -0.27 4.79 -9.16
C ALA A 52 0.26 5.45 -7.87
N ILE A 53 1.53 5.24 -7.53
CA ILE A 53 2.17 5.92 -6.42
C ILE A 53 2.33 7.40 -6.73
N ASP A 54 2.82 7.77 -7.91
CA ASP A 54 2.96 9.16 -8.33
C ASP A 54 1.61 9.90 -8.30
N ASP A 55 0.51 9.26 -8.73
CA ASP A 55 -0.84 9.79 -8.60
C ASP A 55 -1.24 10.05 -7.14
N LEU A 56 -0.95 9.12 -6.22
CA LEU A 56 -1.19 9.32 -4.78
C LEU A 56 -0.33 10.46 -4.21
N LEU A 57 0.92 10.59 -4.64
CA LEU A 57 1.80 11.68 -4.20
C LEU A 57 1.30 13.05 -4.67
N ASN A 58 0.78 13.14 -5.89
CA ASN A 58 0.12 14.35 -6.39
C ASN A 58 -1.15 14.71 -5.59
N GLN A 59 -1.74 13.72 -4.92
CA GLN A 59 -2.84 13.94 -3.99
C GLN A 59 -2.35 14.37 -2.59
N ASN A 60 -1.06 14.65 -2.36
CA ASN A 60 -0.50 15.09 -1.08
C ASN A 60 -0.77 14.10 0.06
N VAL A 61 -0.50 12.81 -0.17
CA VAL A 61 -0.54 11.80 0.91
C VAL A 61 0.76 11.80 1.72
N GLU A 62 0.65 11.51 3.02
CA GLU A 62 1.82 11.44 3.91
C GLU A 62 2.49 10.05 3.90
N ALA A 63 1.72 9.02 3.53
CA ALA A 63 2.18 7.65 3.43
C ALA A 63 1.37 6.87 2.38
N VAL A 64 1.97 5.82 1.84
CA VAL A 64 1.33 4.88 0.92
C VAL A 64 1.32 3.49 1.54
N ILE A 65 0.14 2.88 1.62
CA ILE A 65 -0.02 1.51 2.09
C ILE A 65 0.16 0.56 0.91
N LEU A 66 1.14 -0.36 1.02
CA LEU A 66 1.30 -1.49 0.12
C LEU A 66 0.29 -2.58 0.53
N GLY A 67 -0.97 -2.35 0.13
CA GLY A 67 -2.12 -3.13 0.59
C GLY A 67 -2.32 -4.49 -0.09
N CYS A 68 -1.40 -4.92 -0.94
CA CYS A 68 -1.35 -6.26 -1.52
C CYS A 68 0.05 -6.81 -1.29
N THR A 69 0.15 -8.07 -0.92
CA THR A 69 1.38 -8.74 -0.47
C THR A 69 2.49 -8.80 -1.53
N GLU A 70 2.13 -8.63 -2.80
CA GLU A 70 3.02 -8.65 -3.96
C GLU A 70 3.66 -7.29 -4.23
N LEU A 71 3.04 -6.19 -3.81
CA LEU A 71 3.54 -4.84 -4.09
C LEU A 71 4.93 -4.55 -3.48
N PRO A 72 5.27 -5.00 -2.26
CA PRO A 72 6.63 -4.85 -1.73
C PRO A 72 7.72 -5.45 -2.63
N LEU A 73 7.41 -6.53 -3.37
CA LEU A 73 8.38 -7.24 -4.20
C LEU A 73 8.85 -6.43 -5.42
N ILE A 74 8.07 -5.45 -5.87
CA ILE A 74 8.43 -4.59 -7.01
C ILE A 74 8.79 -3.17 -6.59
N VAL A 75 8.55 -2.81 -5.32
CA VAL A 75 8.70 -1.43 -4.84
C VAL A 75 10.16 -0.97 -4.75
N GLU A 76 11.11 -1.89 -4.63
CA GLU A 76 12.53 -1.55 -4.69
C GLU A 76 12.93 -1.05 -6.10
N GLN A 77 12.28 -1.55 -7.14
CA GLN A 77 12.59 -1.19 -8.53
C GLN A 77 12.03 0.18 -8.92
N ILE A 78 10.97 0.65 -8.26
CA ILE A 78 10.34 1.94 -8.61
C ILE A 78 11.06 3.14 -7.98
N SER A 79 11.98 2.92 -7.03
CA SER A 79 12.76 3.97 -6.34
C SER A 79 11.89 5.17 -5.92
N PRO A 80 10.92 4.96 -4.99
CA PRO A 80 10.00 6.01 -4.58
C PRO A 80 10.78 7.19 -3.96
N PRO A 81 10.26 8.43 -4.02
CA PRO A 81 10.96 9.58 -3.47
C PRO A 81 11.28 9.37 -1.98
N PRO A 82 12.47 9.79 -1.48
CA PRO A 82 12.91 9.48 -0.12
C PRO A 82 12.02 10.00 1.02
N HIS A 83 11.17 10.98 0.73
CA HIS A 83 10.24 11.58 1.69
C HIS A 83 8.93 10.79 1.84
N VAL A 84 8.70 9.78 0.99
CA VAL A 84 7.46 9.00 0.98
C VAL A 84 7.60 7.82 1.92
N VAL A 85 6.72 7.76 2.93
CA VAL A 85 6.66 6.60 3.82
C VAL A 85 5.84 5.50 3.15
N LEU A 86 6.48 4.36 2.88
CA LEU A 86 5.78 3.15 2.45
C LEU A 86 5.47 2.27 3.67
N ILE A 87 4.22 1.83 3.76
CA ILE A 87 3.76 0.93 4.80
C ILE A 87 3.52 -0.43 4.17
N ASP A 88 4.43 -1.37 4.40
CA ASP A 88 4.22 -2.76 4.03
C ASP A 88 3.20 -3.41 4.97
N SER A 89 2.11 -3.91 4.39
CA SER A 89 1.07 -4.59 5.14
C SER A 89 1.56 -5.92 5.74
N ILE A 90 2.51 -6.61 5.10
CA ILE A 90 3.11 -7.85 5.62
C ILE A 90 3.87 -7.54 6.91
N ASP A 91 4.78 -6.56 6.87
CA ASP A 91 5.57 -6.16 8.04
C ASP A 91 4.67 -5.67 9.18
N ALA A 92 3.66 -4.86 8.87
CA ALA A 92 2.68 -4.39 9.85
C ALA A 92 1.93 -5.56 10.51
N HIS A 93 1.53 -6.58 9.72
CA HIS A 93 0.88 -7.77 10.23
C HIS A 93 1.81 -8.64 11.07
N ILE A 94 3.06 -8.85 10.66
CA ILE A 94 4.07 -9.60 11.41
C ILE A 94 4.33 -8.90 12.75
N ALA A 95 4.53 -7.59 12.74
CA ALA A 95 4.74 -6.80 13.96
C ALA A 95 3.55 -6.89 14.92
N ALA A 96 2.32 -6.91 14.40
CA ALA A 96 1.12 -7.11 15.20
C ALA A 96 1.03 -8.53 15.78
N ALA A 97 1.37 -9.56 14.99
CA ALA A 97 1.33 -10.96 15.41
C ALA A 97 2.38 -11.28 16.48
N LEU A 98 3.56 -10.67 16.40
CA LEU A 98 4.64 -10.85 17.37
C LEU A 98 4.49 -9.99 18.62
N ARG A 99 3.53 -9.05 18.66
CA ARG A 99 3.31 -8.16 19.80
C ARG A 99 2.91 -8.99 21.04
N PRO A 100 3.60 -8.84 22.19
CA PRO A 100 3.24 -9.55 23.41
C PRO A 100 1.81 -9.22 23.87
N ARG A 101 1.04 -10.25 24.24
CA ARG A 101 -0.28 -10.06 24.86
C ARG A 101 -0.10 -9.38 26.21
N GLY A 102 -0.47 -8.09 26.30
CA GLY A 102 -0.36 -7.27 27.50
C GLY A 102 0.08 -5.82 27.27
N ALA A 103 0.69 -5.51 26.11
CA ALA A 103 1.16 -4.16 25.78
C ALA A 103 0.04 -3.17 25.36
N GLN A 104 -1.23 -3.59 25.42
CA GLN A 104 -2.36 -2.87 24.82
C GLN A 104 -2.94 -1.75 25.72
N ARG A 105 -2.37 -1.49 26.91
CA ARG A 105 -2.91 -0.53 27.88
C ARG A 105 -2.10 0.75 28.10
N ALA A 106 -1.04 1.00 27.34
CA ALA A 106 -0.14 2.15 27.58
C ALA A 106 -0.34 3.36 26.65
N LEU A 107 -1.38 3.35 25.80
CA LEU A 107 -1.66 4.45 24.85
C LEU A 107 -3.04 5.09 25.03
N GLU A 108 -3.76 4.78 26.10
CA GLU A 108 -4.89 5.58 26.56
C GLU A 108 -4.39 6.47 27.70
N VAL A 109 -4.09 7.73 27.37
CA VAL A 109 -3.83 8.82 28.31
C VAL A 109 -5.17 9.40 28.77
#